data_AF-A0A3N9XBC7-F1
#
_entry.id   AF-A0A3N9XBC7-F1
#
_cell.length_a   1.000
_cell.length_b   1.000
_cell.length_c   1.000
_cell.angle_alpha   90.00
_cell.angle_beta   90.00
_cell.angle_gamma   90.00
#
_symmetry.space_group_name_H-M   'P 1'
#
loop_
_entity.id
_entity.type
_entity.pdbx_description
1 polymer ?
#
loop_
_entity_poly.entity_id
_entity_poly.type
_entity_poly.pdbx_seq_one_letter_code
_entity_poly.pdbx_strand_id
1 'polypeptide(L)'
;MSTFRPLAPALCLVLALTACTEADAPEPAAVPDTTGPTSAAGSVPAAGSPVSAKEVCAYLDGQVPTLKGIGSETGAMANLTVNLYSWYEKQGPVPNGREIDDQTRKECPTTRTEVLKLAGMESFERL
;
A
#
# COMPACT_ATOMS: atom_id res chain seq x y z
N MET A 1 -41.91 17.57 -9.89
CA MET A 1 -40.99 18.46 -10.62
C MET A 1 -40.55 19.55 -9.66
N SER A 2 -39.33 19.46 -9.16
CA SER A 2 -38.68 20.54 -8.41
C SER A 2 -37.24 20.62 -8.89
N THR A 3 -36.92 21.74 -9.50
CA THR A 3 -35.68 22.06 -10.20
C THR A 3 -34.60 22.48 -9.21
N PHE A 4 -33.51 21.72 -9.11
CA PHE A 4 -32.29 22.16 -8.42
C PHE A 4 -31.30 22.70 -9.45
N ARG A 5 -30.98 23.98 -9.31
CA ARG A 5 -30.07 24.73 -10.18
C ARG A 5 -28.66 24.72 -9.56
N PRO A 6 -27.61 24.32 -10.28
CA PRO A 6 -26.28 24.13 -9.73
C PRO A 6 -25.54 25.46 -9.61
N LEU A 7 -24.88 25.70 -8.47
CA LEU A 7 -23.91 26.77 -8.29
C LEU A 7 -22.56 26.12 -7.99
N ALA A 8 -21.74 26.01 -9.03
CA ALA A 8 -20.33 25.72 -8.94
C ALA A 8 -19.57 27.00 -8.55
N PRO A 9 -18.63 26.92 -7.61
CA PRO A 9 -17.49 27.82 -7.59
C PRO A 9 -16.26 27.07 -8.11
N ALA A 10 -15.83 27.48 -9.30
CA ALA A 10 -14.50 27.23 -9.80
C ALA A 10 -13.47 27.85 -8.84
N LEU A 11 -12.58 27.02 -8.27
CA LEU A 11 -11.39 27.49 -7.59
C LEU A 11 -10.17 26.98 -8.36
N CYS A 12 -9.69 27.83 -9.28
CA CYS A 12 -8.44 27.64 -9.98
C CYS A 12 -7.27 27.85 -9.01
N LEU A 13 -6.65 26.76 -8.55
CA LEU A 13 -5.35 26.82 -7.88
C LEU A 13 -4.26 26.52 -8.91
N VAL A 14 -3.71 27.61 -9.46
CA VAL A 14 -2.48 27.63 -10.24
C VAL A 14 -1.32 27.43 -9.28
N LEU A 15 -0.78 26.21 -9.21
CA LEU A 15 0.48 25.93 -8.53
C LEU A 15 1.58 25.91 -9.59
N ALA A 16 2.19 27.08 -9.80
CA ALA A 16 3.44 27.22 -10.53
C ALA A 16 4.57 26.63 -9.68
N LEU A 17 5.08 25.45 -10.04
CA LEU A 17 6.38 24.97 -9.57
C LEU A 17 7.41 25.27 -10.66
N THR A 18 8.05 26.43 -10.56
CA THR A 18 9.34 26.71 -11.17
C THR A 18 10.44 26.31 -10.19
N ALA A 19 11.12 25.20 -10.48
CA ALA A 19 12.48 24.97 -10.00
C ALA A 19 13.20 24.06 -11.01
N CYS A 20 13.83 24.69 -11.98
CA CYS A 20 14.92 24.09 -12.75
C CYS A 20 16.10 23.86 -11.79
N THR A 21 16.70 22.69 -11.85
CA THR A 21 18.10 22.52 -11.49
C THR A 21 18.69 21.63 -12.57
N GLU A 22 19.27 22.30 -13.57
CA GLU A 22 20.31 21.76 -14.42
C GLU A 22 21.52 21.47 -13.54
N ALA A 23 21.95 20.21 -13.52
CA ALA A 23 23.25 19.82 -13.01
C ALA A 23 24.00 19.12 -14.14
N ASP A 24 25.09 19.80 -14.49
CA ASP A 24 26.09 19.58 -15.53
C ASP A 24 26.59 18.13 -15.66
N ALA A 25 26.80 17.71 -16.90
CA ALA A 25 27.45 16.45 -17.26
C ALA A 25 28.96 16.54 -17.07
N PRO A 26 29.61 15.41 -16.77
CA PRO A 26 30.75 15.05 -17.62
C PRO A 26 30.73 13.58 -18.04
N GLU A 27 30.83 13.35 -19.34
CA GLU A 27 31.35 12.11 -19.92
C GLU A 27 32.88 12.10 -19.75
N PRO A 28 33.50 10.94 -19.47
CA PRO A 28 34.33 10.36 -20.52
C PRO A 28 34.21 8.83 -20.65
N ALA A 29 34.53 8.40 -21.86
CA ALA A 29 34.35 7.08 -22.43
C ALA A 29 35.21 5.92 -21.85
N ALA A 30 34.71 4.72 -22.18
CA ALA A 30 35.39 3.45 -22.47
C ALA A 30 35.71 2.44 -21.34
N VAL A 31 34.98 1.32 -21.44
CA VAL A 31 35.10 -0.07 -20.95
C VAL A 31 36.51 -0.67 -20.85
N PRO A 32 36.73 -1.66 -19.96
CA PRO A 32 36.54 -3.06 -20.36
C PRO A 32 35.73 -3.93 -19.38
N ASP A 33 35.05 -4.92 -19.96
CA ASP A 33 34.43 -6.07 -19.32
C ASP A 33 35.30 -6.73 -18.25
N THR A 34 34.72 -7.02 -17.08
CA THR A 34 35.17 -8.11 -16.23
C THR A 34 33.96 -8.77 -15.57
N THR A 35 33.69 -9.99 -16.01
CA THR A 35 32.73 -10.93 -15.45
C THR A 35 33.06 -11.25 -13.98
N GLY A 36 32.11 -11.04 -13.07
CA GLY A 36 32.22 -11.39 -11.65
C GLY A 36 30.85 -11.31 -10.95
N PRO A 37 30.55 -12.18 -9.97
CA PRO A 37 29.21 -12.74 -9.78
C PRO A 37 28.21 -11.78 -9.13
N THR A 38 26.94 -11.92 -9.54
CA THR A 38 25.72 -11.44 -8.90
C THR A 38 25.86 -11.42 -7.38
N SER A 39 26.11 -10.23 -6.83
CA SER A 39 25.80 -9.92 -5.45
C SER A 39 24.33 -9.55 -5.41
N ALA A 40 23.55 -10.34 -4.67
CA ALA A 40 22.15 -10.09 -4.40
C ALA A 40 21.97 -8.61 -4.04
N ALA A 41 21.06 -7.95 -4.75
CA ALA A 41 20.57 -6.63 -4.38
C ALA A 41 20.03 -6.74 -2.94
N GLY A 42 20.86 -6.33 -1.98
CA GLY A 42 20.44 -6.07 -0.62
C GLY A 42 19.35 -5.02 -0.74
N SER A 43 18.11 -5.45 -0.54
CA SER A 43 16.98 -4.55 -0.45
C SER A 43 17.31 -3.58 0.68
N VAL A 44 17.56 -2.32 0.31
CA VAL A 44 17.58 -1.22 1.27
C VAL A 44 16.32 -1.37 2.10
N PRO A 45 16.38 -1.35 3.44
CA PRO A 45 15.16 -1.30 4.22
C PRO A 45 14.50 0.02 3.85
N ALA A 46 13.47 -0.03 2.99
CA ALA A 46 12.45 0.99 3.00
C ALA A 46 12.07 1.12 4.47
N ALA A 47 12.17 2.33 5.04
CA ALA A 47 11.92 2.58 6.46
C ALA A 47 10.74 1.72 6.92
N GLY A 48 11.06 0.61 7.57
CA GLY A 48 10.21 -0.57 7.52
C GLY A 48 8.98 -0.33 8.37
N SER A 49 7.83 -0.83 7.94
CA SER A 49 6.71 -1.00 8.88
C SER A 49 7.25 -1.71 10.13
N PRO A 50 6.83 -1.30 11.33
CA PRO A 50 7.37 -1.84 12.58
C PRO A 50 7.11 -3.35 12.74
N VAL A 51 6.23 -3.91 11.91
CA VAL A 51 5.82 -5.30 11.89
C VAL A 51 6.30 -5.96 10.60
N SER A 52 6.78 -7.20 10.69
CA SER A 52 7.21 -7.96 9.51
C SER A 52 6.02 -8.34 8.62
N ALA A 53 6.24 -8.46 7.31
CA ALA A 53 5.20 -8.89 6.38
C ALA A 53 4.58 -10.25 6.79
N LYS A 54 5.39 -11.14 7.36
CA LYS A 54 4.97 -12.45 7.86
C LYS A 54 3.97 -12.35 9.01
N GLU A 55 4.20 -11.44 9.95
CA GLU A 55 3.27 -11.17 11.06
C GLU A 55 1.96 -10.55 10.57
N VAL A 56 2.02 -9.65 9.59
CA VAL A 56 0.82 -9.10 8.92
C VAL A 56 0.02 -10.23 8.26
N CYS A 57 0.70 -11.09 7.51
CA CYS A 57 0.06 -12.24 6.86
C CYS A 57 -0.56 -13.22 7.86
N ALA A 58 0.12 -13.52 8.96
CA ALA A 58 -0.42 -14.38 10.02
C ALA A 58 -1.65 -13.76 10.69
N TYR A 59 -1.64 -12.45 10.93
CA TYR A 59 -2.80 -11.74 11.44
C TYR A 59 -3.99 -11.82 10.47
N LEU A 60 -3.77 -11.53 9.19
CA LEU A 60 -4.80 -11.56 8.16
C LEU A 60 -5.38 -12.97 7.97
N ASP A 61 -4.55 -14.01 8.02
CA ASP A 61 -4.98 -15.41 7.95
C ASP A 61 -5.91 -15.76 9.13
N GLY A 62 -5.54 -15.34 10.34
CA GLY A 62 -6.37 -15.49 11.54
C GLY A 62 -7.72 -14.75 11.47
N GLN A 63 -7.83 -13.70 10.64
CA GLN A 63 -9.09 -12.96 10.45
C GLN A 63 -10.03 -13.63 9.43
N VAL A 64 -9.53 -14.50 8.53
CA VAL A 64 -10.35 -15.11 7.46
C VAL A 64 -11.63 -15.78 7.97
N PRO A 65 -11.62 -16.60 9.06
CA PRO A 65 -12.85 -17.21 9.58
C PRO A 65 -13.89 -16.17 10.05
N THR A 66 -13.43 -15.12 10.73
CA THR A 66 -14.28 -14.01 11.19
C THR A 66 -14.89 -13.27 10.00
N LEU A 67 -14.08 -12.93 9.01
CA LEU A 67 -14.54 -12.22 7.81
C LEU A 67 -15.56 -13.05 7.00
N LYS A 68 -15.34 -14.36 6.87
CA LYS A 68 -16.32 -15.29 6.28
C LYS A 68 -17.63 -15.32 7.06
N GLY A 69 -17.56 -15.32 8.39
CA GLY A 69 -18.73 -15.37 9.27
C GLY A 69 -19.62 -14.12 9.19
N ILE A 70 -19.09 -12.97 8.77
CA ILE A 70 -19.86 -11.73 8.62
C ILE A 70 -20.85 -11.81 7.44
N GLY A 71 -20.47 -12.46 6.34
CA GLY A 71 -21.35 -12.70 5.19
C GLY A 71 -21.76 -11.44 4.38
N SER A 72 -21.17 -10.29 4.66
CA SER A 72 -21.40 -9.01 3.95
C SER A 72 -20.06 -8.37 3.63
N GLU A 73 -19.85 -7.98 2.36
CA GLU A 73 -18.61 -7.31 1.92
C GLU A 73 -18.36 -6.02 2.70
N THR A 74 -19.37 -5.14 2.80
CA THR A 74 -19.27 -3.90 3.58
C THR A 74 -19.01 -4.17 5.07
N GLY A 75 -19.66 -5.18 5.65
CA GLY A 75 -19.43 -5.57 7.04
C GLY A 75 -18.02 -6.11 7.28
N ALA A 76 -17.52 -6.93 6.36
CA ALA A 76 -16.17 -7.48 6.40
C ALA A 76 -15.11 -6.39 6.20
N MET A 77 -15.34 -5.43 5.29
CA MET A 77 -14.50 -4.25 5.12
C MET A 77 -14.43 -3.44 6.42
N ALA A 78 -15.57 -3.09 7.01
CA ALA A 78 -15.60 -2.31 8.25
C ALA A 78 -14.89 -3.05 9.41
N ASN A 79 -15.13 -4.36 9.55
CA ASN A 79 -14.47 -5.19 10.55
C ASN A 79 -12.95 -5.24 10.33
N LEU A 80 -12.53 -5.46 9.09
CA LEU A 80 -11.13 -5.52 8.71
C LEU A 80 -10.41 -4.19 8.97
N THR A 81 -10.98 -3.06 8.54
CA THR A 81 -10.41 -1.72 8.78
C THR A 81 -10.17 -1.48 10.26
N VAL A 82 -11.20 -1.66 11.09
CA VAL A 82 -11.12 -1.38 12.52
C VAL A 82 -10.12 -2.32 13.21
N ASN A 83 -10.23 -3.63 12.95
CA ASN A 83 -9.39 -4.60 13.65
C ASN A 83 -7.92 -4.50 13.21
N LEU A 84 -7.65 -4.34 11.90
CA LEU A 84 -6.29 -4.20 11.38
C LEU A 84 -5.63 -2.93 11.92
N TYR A 85 -6.36 -1.81 11.96
CA TYR A 85 -5.88 -0.56 12.57
C TYR A 85 -5.54 -0.77 14.06
N SER A 86 -6.48 -1.28 14.85
CA SER A 86 -6.28 -1.55 16.29
C SER A 86 -5.20 -2.59 16.58
N TRP A 87 -4.90 -3.48 15.63
CA TRP A 87 -3.77 -4.40 15.75
C TRP A 87 -2.45 -3.67 15.52
N TYR A 88 -2.32 -2.88 14.47
CA TYR A 88 -1.10 -2.11 14.21
C TYR A 88 -0.78 -1.10 15.31
N GLU A 89 -1.77 -0.40 15.87
CA GLU A 89 -1.56 0.56 16.96
C GLU A 89 -0.83 -0.04 18.18
N LYS A 90 -0.99 -1.35 18.40
CA LYS A 90 -0.31 -2.06 19.50
C LYS A 90 1.15 -2.39 19.19
N GLN A 91 1.52 -2.38 17.92
CA GLN A 91 2.83 -2.79 17.42
C GLN A 91 3.71 -1.58 17.05
N GLY A 92 3.11 -0.45 16.67
CA GLY A 92 3.81 0.78 16.32
C GLY A 92 3.03 1.65 15.32
N PRO A 93 3.72 2.50 14.54
CA PRO A 93 3.10 3.29 13.49
C PRO A 93 2.28 2.43 12.52
N VAL A 94 1.05 2.89 12.23
CA VAL A 94 0.16 2.22 11.29
C VAL A 94 0.60 2.53 9.85
N PRO A 95 0.99 1.54 9.05
CA PRO A 95 1.32 1.75 7.64
C PRO A 95 0.08 2.15 6.85
N ASN A 96 0.28 2.82 5.72
CA ASN A 96 -0.83 3.13 4.81
C ASN A 96 -1.27 1.87 4.03
N GLY A 97 -2.45 1.93 3.44
CA GLY A 97 -3.03 0.81 2.69
C GLY A 97 -2.14 0.27 1.55
N ARG A 98 -1.38 1.13 0.86
CA ARG A 98 -0.45 0.71 -0.21
C ARG A 98 0.70 -0.14 0.35
N GLU A 99 1.27 0.26 1.48
CA GLU A 99 2.37 -0.47 2.13
C GLU A 99 1.91 -1.87 2.57
N ILE A 100 0.72 -1.97 3.18
CA ILE A 100 0.11 -3.25 3.55
C ILE A 100 -0.11 -4.11 2.31
N ASP A 101 -0.60 -3.50 1.22
CA ASP A 101 -0.87 -4.19 -0.03
C ASP A 101 0.41 -4.75 -0.68
N ASP A 102 1.47 -3.96 -0.74
CA ASP A 102 2.75 -4.38 -1.31
C ASP A 102 3.43 -5.48 -0.47
N GLN A 103 3.33 -5.40 0.85
CA GLN A 103 3.86 -6.43 1.76
C GLN A 103 3.14 -7.76 1.57
N THR A 104 1.81 -7.74 1.66
CA THR A 104 0.98 -8.95 1.62
C THR A 104 0.94 -9.58 0.23
N ARG A 105 1.07 -8.78 -0.84
CA ARG A 105 1.18 -9.28 -2.22
C ARG A 105 2.44 -10.12 -2.44
N LYS A 106 3.55 -9.76 -1.78
CA LYS A 106 4.82 -10.49 -1.89
C LYS A 106 4.86 -11.70 -0.94
N GLU A 107 4.41 -11.53 0.30
CA GLU A 107 4.58 -12.54 1.35
C GLU A 107 3.45 -13.60 1.36
N CYS A 108 2.18 -13.20 1.16
CA CYS A 108 1.02 -14.10 1.27
C CYS A 108 -0.08 -13.77 0.24
N PRO A 109 0.18 -13.92 -1.07
CA PRO A 109 -0.75 -13.51 -2.12
C PRO A 109 -2.13 -14.21 -2.03
N THR A 110 -2.19 -15.46 -1.56
CA THR A 110 -3.45 -16.20 -1.38
C THR A 110 -4.30 -15.59 -0.27
N THR A 111 -3.73 -15.42 0.94
CA THR A 111 -4.42 -14.79 2.07
C THR A 111 -4.85 -13.37 1.75
N ARG A 112 -3.97 -12.57 1.10
CA ARG A 112 -4.32 -11.24 0.61
C ARG A 112 -5.56 -11.29 -0.28
N THR A 113 -5.54 -12.13 -1.31
CA THR A 113 -6.64 -12.25 -2.28
C THR A 113 -7.95 -12.64 -1.59
N GLU A 114 -7.89 -13.59 -0.65
CA GLU A 114 -9.07 -14.04 0.07
C GLU A 114 -9.66 -12.95 0.96
N VAL A 115 -8.84 -12.27 1.75
CA VAL A 115 -9.27 -11.17 2.62
C VAL A 115 -9.88 -10.03 1.82
N LEU A 116 -9.21 -9.61 0.74
CA LEU A 116 -9.69 -8.54 -0.14
C LEU A 116 -11.02 -8.91 -0.78
N LYS A 117 -11.16 -10.15 -1.27
CA LYS A 117 -12.43 -10.66 -1.81
C LYS A 117 -13.54 -10.62 -0.78
N LEU A 118 -13.29 -11.09 0.45
CA LEU A 118 -14.29 -11.10 1.52
C LEU A 118 -14.76 -9.68 1.89
N ALA A 119 -13.86 -8.70 1.80
CA ALA A 119 -14.15 -7.30 2.07
C ALA A 119 -14.65 -6.52 0.85
N GLY A 120 -14.83 -7.14 -0.33
CA GLY A 120 -15.23 -6.45 -1.56
C GLY A 120 -14.22 -5.38 -2.02
N MET A 121 -12.93 -5.59 -1.76
CA MET A 121 -11.84 -4.68 -2.10
C MET A 121 -10.91 -5.27 -3.15
N GLU A 122 -10.27 -4.41 -3.93
CA GLU A 122 -9.21 -4.80 -4.88
C GLU A 122 -7.80 -4.63 -4.29
N SER A 123 -7.68 -3.76 -3.30
CA SER A 123 -6.43 -3.38 -2.64
C SER A 123 -6.71 -2.84 -1.25
N PHE A 124 -5.75 -3.01 -0.33
CA PHE A 124 -5.79 -2.38 0.99
C PHE A 124 -5.69 -0.85 0.95
N GLU A 125 -5.40 -0.24 -0.21
CA GLU A 125 -5.50 1.22 -0.43
C GLU A 125 -6.91 1.80 -0.20
N ARG A 126 -7.93 0.94 -0.10
CA ARG A 126 -9.31 1.33 0.19
C ARG A 126 -9.64 1.42 1.69
N LEU A 127 -8.70 1.05 2.56
CA LEU A 127 -8.84 1.10 4.02
C LEU A 127 -8.70 2.50 4.60
#